data_AF-A0A7V8XF30-F1
#
_entry.id   AF-A0A7V8XF30-F1
#
_cell.length_a   1.000
_cell.length_b   1.000
_cell.length_c   1.000
_cell.angle_alpha   90.00
_cell.angle_beta   90.00
_cell.angle_gamma   90.00
#
_symmetry.space_group_name_H-M   'P 1'
#
loop_
_entity.id
_entity.type
_entity.pdbx_description
1 polymer ?
#
loop_
_entity_poly.entity_id
_entity_poly.type
_entity_poly.pdbx_seq_one_letter_code
_entity_poly.pdbx_strand_id
1 'polypeptide(L)' 'VIERARGVGGDVLLFGHSHCLRALTARWLGQPVTDGRLYRLDTATVSVLGYERETPVLVRWNA' A
#
# COMPACT_ATOMS: atom_id res chain seq x y z
N VAL A 1 0.79 9.34 6.84
CA VAL A 1 -0.23 8.84 5.87
C VAL A 1 -0.83 7.53 6.33
N ILE A 2 -0.03 6.47 6.53
CA ILE A 2 -0.53 5.15 6.95
C ILE A 2 -1.40 5.23 8.21
N GLU A 3 -0.91 5.83 9.30
CA GLU A 3 -1.70 5.97 10.54
C GLU A 3 -3.02 6.73 10.33
N ARG A 4 -3.04 7.73 9.44
CA ARG A 4 -4.27 8.44 9.09
C ARG A 4 -5.25 7.54 8.34
N ALA A 5 -4.77 6.70 7.42
CA ALA A 5 -5.61 5.75 6.71
C ALA A 5 -6.17 4.66 7.64
N ARG A 6 -5.35 4.17 8.59
CA ARG A 6 -5.76 3.18 9.61
C ARG A 6 -6.81 3.69 10.59
N GLY A 7 -6.82 5.00 10.85
CA GLY A 7 -7.80 5.63 11.73
C GLY A 7 -9.20 5.78 11.12
N VAL A 8 -9.40 5.40 9.86
CA VAL A 8 -10.71 5.48 9.19
C VAL A 8 -11.41 4.12 9.29
N GLY A 9 -12.67 4.10 9.73
CA GLY A 9 -13.47 2.88 9.88
C GLY A 9 -14.00 2.26 8.57
N GLY A 10 -13.33 2.49 7.44
CA GLY A 10 -13.76 2.05 6.11
C GLY A 10 -12.67 2.24 5.06
N ASP A 11 -13.03 2.03 3.79
CA ASP A 11 -12.08 2.07 2.68
C ASP A 11 -11.54 3.49 2.41
N VAL A 12 -10.23 3.57 2.15
CA VAL A 12 -9.53 4.83 1.83
C VAL A 12 -8.88 4.72 0.45
N LEU A 13 -9.27 5.62 -0.47
CA LEU A 13 -8.55 5.79 -1.73
C LEU A 13 -7.33 6.70 -1.55
N LEU A 14 -6.19 6.26 -2.08
CA LEU A 14 -4.95 7.01 -2.12
C LEU A 14 -4.53 7.22 -3.58
N PHE A 15 -4.40 8.48 -3.99
CA PHE A 15 -3.87 8.86 -5.30
C PHE A 15 -2.45 9.40 -5.15
N GLY A 16 -1.54 8.97 -6.01
CA GLY A 16 -0.14 9.40 -5.95
C GLY A 16 0.70 8.79 -7.06
N HIS A 17 2.01 8.98 -6.95
CA HIS A 17 2.98 8.48 -7.92
C HIS A 17 3.62 7.16 -7.50
N SER A 18 4.18 6.45 -8.48
CA SER A 18 4.71 5.10 -8.31
C SER A 18 5.70 4.98 -7.15
N HIS A 19 6.69 5.86 -7.05
CA HIS A 19 7.69 5.78 -5.97
C HIS A 19 7.08 5.90 -4.57
N CYS A 20 6.13 6.82 -4.38
CA CYS A 20 5.48 7.03 -3.09
C CYS A 20 4.56 5.86 -2.74
N LEU A 21 3.78 5.34 -3.69
CA LEU A 21 2.85 4.23 -3.44
C LEU A 21 3.59 2.91 -3.18
N ARG A 22 4.74 2.71 -3.82
CA ARG A 22 5.65 1.58 -3.55
C ARG A 22 6.26 1.65 -2.17
N ALA A 23 6.76 2.82 -1.78
CA ALA A 23 7.26 3.06 -0.43
C ALA A 23 6.16 2.84 0.62
N LEU A 24 4.95 3.34 0.36
CA LEU A 24 3.79 3.15 1.24
C LEU A 24 3.44 1.67 1.39
N THR A 25 3.47 0.90 0.30
CA THR A 25 3.21 -0.56 0.32
C THR A 25 4.22 -1.29 1.20
N ALA A 26 5.52 -1.02 1.05
CA ALA A 26 6.53 -1.64 1.92
C ALA A 26 6.30 -1.28 3.40
N ARG A 27 6.01 -0.01 3.70
CA ARG A 27 5.72 0.43 5.07
C ARG A 27 4.42 -0.14 5.63
N TRP A 28 3.41 -0.36 4.79
CA TRP A 28 2.16 -1.01 5.18
C TRP A 28 2.42 -2.43 5.68
N LEU A 29 3.27 -3.17 4.96
CA LEU A 29 3.67 -4.55 5.25
C LEU A 29 4.73 -4.67 6.36
N GLY A 30 5.07 -3.57 7.04
CA GLY A 30 6.09 -3.57 8.10
C GLY A 30 7.54 -3.68 7.60
N GLN A 31 7.77 -3.60 6.29
CA GLN A 31 9.10 -3.69 5.70
C GLN A 31 9.86 -2.36 5.77
N PRO A 32 11.20 -2.37 5.64
CA PRO A 32 11.99 -1.18 5.33
C PRO A 32 11.44 -0.42 4.11
N VAL A 33 11.49 0.92 4.14
CA VAL A 33 10.99 1.74 3.01
C VAL A 33 11.71 1.43 1.69
N THR A 34 12.98 1.05 1.77
CA THR A 34 13.83 0.67 0.64
C THR A 34 13.29 -0.53 -0.12
N ASP A 35 12.50 -1.39 0.53
CA ASP A 35 11.91 -2.57 -0.08
C ASP A 35 10.72 -2.22 -0.98
N GLY A 36 10.29 -0.95 -0.98
CA GLY A 36 9.42 -0.38 -2.02
C GLY A 36 9.95 -0.68 -3.44
N ARG A 37 11.28 -0.83 -3.59
CA ARG A 37 11.91 -1.21 -4.85
C ARG A 37 11.42 -2.56 -5.42
N LEU A 38 10.92 -3.46 -4.59
CA LEU A 38 10.43 -4.79 -4.98
C LEU A 38 9.04 -4.77 -5.62
N TYR A 39 8.27 -3.70 -5.38
CA TYR A 39 6.89 -3.60 -5.85
C TYR A 39 6.83 -2.82 -7.18
N ARG A 40 6.84 -3.49 -8.34
CA ARG A 40 6.66 -2.78 -9.63
C ARG A 40 5.22 -2.26 -9.74
N LEU A 41 5.03 -0.97 -10.01
CA LEU A 41 3.70 -0.37 -10.22
C LEU A 41 3.64 0.29 -11.60
N ASP A 42 2.75 -0.20 -12.45
CA ASP A 42 2.47 0.37 -13.76
C ASP A 42 1.49 1.56 -13.64
N THR A 43 1.38 2.34 -14.71
CA THR A 43 0.50 3.52 -14.71
C THR A 43 -0.96 3.09 -14.82
N ALA A 44 -1.85 3.80 -14.12
CA ALA A 44 -3.29 3.60 -14.16
C ALA A 44 -3.79 2.20 -13.72
N THR A 45 -3.01 1.49 -12.89
CA THR A 45 -3.44 0.26 -12.23
C THR A 45 -3.95 0.53 -10.82
N VAL A 46 -4.74 -0.40 -10.29
CA VAL A 46 -5.27 -0.38 -8.93
C VAL A 46 -4.62 -1.48 -8.11
N SER A 47 -4.18 -1.11 -6.91
CA SER A 47 -3.66 -2.02 -5.88
C SER A 47 -4.47 -1.87 -4.61
N VAL A 48 -4.61 -2.96 -3.86
CA VAL A 48 -5.37 -3.02 -2.61
C VAL A 48 -4.45 -3.49 -1.50
N LEU A 49 -4.26 -2.63 -0.52
CA LEU A 49 -3.64 -2.94 0.77
C LEU A 49 -4.75 -3.16 1.78
N GLY A 50 -4.61 -4.20 2.59
CA GLY A 50 -5.65 -4.56 3.55
C GLY A 50 -5.09 -5.37 4.70
N TYR A 51 -5.96 -6.18 5.28
CA TYR A 51 -5.64 -7.00 6.44
C TYR A 51 -6.17 -8.42 6.25
N GLU A 52 -5.38 -9.40 6.70
CA GLU A 52 -5.86 -10.74 6.99
C GLU A 52 -5.93 -10.88 8.52
N ARG A 53 -7.15 -10.85 9.06
CA ARG A 53 -7.41 -10.60 10.48
C ARG A 53 -6.73 -9.28 10.90
N GLU A 54 -5.72 -9.33 11.76
CA GLU A 54 -4.96 -8.15 12.21
C GLU A 54 -3.65 -7.93 11.42
N THR A 55 -3.27 -8.87 10.55
CA THR A 55 -1.99 -8.83 9.82
C THR A 55 -2.11 -7.95 8.57
N PRO A 56 -1.29 -6.90 8.38
CA PRO A 56 -1.30 -6.12 7.14
C PRO A 56 -0.83 -6.96 5.94
N VAL A 57 -1.59 -6.93 4.85
CA VAL A 57 -1.33 -7.72 3.64
C VAL A 57 -1.51 -6.91 2.35
N LEU A 58 -0.89 -7.41 1.28
CA LEU A 58 -1.10 -6.95 -0.08
C LEU A 58 -2.16 -7.85 -0.74
N VAL A 59 -3.38 -7.35 -0.85
CA VAL A 59 -4.55 -8.13 -1.33
C VAL A 59 -4.54 -8.23 -2.84
N ARG A 60 -4.21 -7.13 -3.53
CA ARG A 60 -4.12 -7.04 -4.99
C ARG A 60 -3.01 -6.08 -5.35
N TRP A 61 -2.26 -6.40 -6.39
CA TRP A 61 -1.17 -5.54 -6.84
C TRP A 61 -1.17 -5.38 -8.36
N ASN A 62 -1.11 -4.12 -8.80
CA ASN A 62 -0.81 -3.76 -10.18
C ASN A 62 -1.74 -4.41 -11.21
N ALA A 63 -3.05 -4.29 -10.98
CA ALA A 63 -4.09 -4.90 -11.81
C ALA A 63 -5.24 -3.94 -12.10
#